data_AF-A0A961S5Q5-F1
#
_entry.id   AF-A0A961S5Q5-F1
#
_cell.length_a   1.000
_cell.length_b   1.000
_cell.length_c   1.000
_cell.angle_alpha   90.00
_cell.angle_beta   90.00
_cell.angle_gamma   90.00
#
_symmetry.space_group_name_H-M   'P 1'
#
loop_
_entity.id
_entity.type
_entity.pdbx_description
1 polymer ?
#
loop_
_entity_poly.entity_id
_entity_poly.type
_entity_poly.pdbx_seq_one_letter_code
_entity_poly.pdbx_strand_id
1 'polypeptide(L)'
;MTSPLHPVPRTDLPRPPGALPLAGSAHVWWDATGVARPAALSAPRPILPGLPVDRPLVMGIVNVTPDSFSDGGTLGGVPEAVARAQAMVAAGADILDIGGESTRPGAAEVPSDAEIVRTAPVIAAIRAAGIATPISIDTRKAGVAQAALTAGANIVNDVSALSWDP
;
A
#
# COMPACT_ATOMS: atom_id res chain seq x y z
N MET A 1 29.84 25.61 -9.29
CA MET A 1 28.53 24.92 -9.27
C MET A 1 28.76 23.49 -9.74
N THR A 2 28.82 22.52 -8.83
CA THR A 2 28.90 21.10 -9.19
C THR A 2 27.50 20.65 -9.58
N SER A 3 27.27 20.33 -10.86
CA SER A 3 26.01 19.66 -11.26
C SER A 3 25.81 18.43 -10.38
N PRO A 4 24.62 18.22 -9.79
CA PRO A 4 24.34 16.96 -9.12
C PRO A 4 24.41 15.86 -10.18
N LEU A 5 25.43 15.02 -10.07
CA LEU A 5 25.52 13.80 -10.86
C LEU A 5 24.35 12.91 -10.40
N HIS A 6 23.37 12.73 -11.28
CA HIS A 6 22.28 11.80 -11.07
C HIS A 6 22.83 10.39 -11.31
N PRO A 7 22.93 9.51 -10.30
CA PRO A 7 23.30 8.12 -10.54
C PRO A 7 22.32 7.52 -11.52
N VAL A 8 22.84 7.00 -12.64
CA VAL A 8 22.02 6.24 -13.60
C VAL A 8 21.90 4.82 -13.06
N PRO A 9 20.70 4.36 -12.67
CA PRO A 9 20.50 2.98 -12.25
C PRO A 9 20.78 2.02 -13.40
N ARG A 10 21.43 0.91 -13.08
CA ARG A 10 21.87 -0.15 -13.99
C ARG A 10 21.23 -1.47 -13.59
N THR A 11 20.85 -2.27 -14.57
CA THR A 11 20.19 -3.58 -14.39
C THR A 11 20.93 -4.71 -15.10
N ASP A 12 22.00 -4.39 -15.82
CA ASP A 12 22.85 -5.33 -16.55
C ASP A 12 23.74 -6.15 -15.59
N LEU A 13 23.93 -7.43 -15.92
CA LEU A 13 24.90 -8.32 -15.28
C LEU A 13 26.15 -8.46 -16.18
N PRO A 14 27.36 -8.62 -15.61
CA PRO A 14 27.68 -8.72 -14.18
C PRO A 14 27.86 -7.35 -13.51
N ARG A 15 27.39 -7.24 -12.26
CA ARG A 15 27.59 -6.06 -11.41
C ARG A 15 29.09 -5.87 -11.10
N PRO A 16 29.68 -4.68 -11.37
CA PRO A 16 31.09 -4.43 -11.06
C PRO A 16 31.40 -4.52 -9.56
N PRO A 17 32.61 -4.96 -9.17
CA PRO A 17 33.08 -4.84 -7.79
C PRO A 17 32.99 -3.39 -7.29
N GLY A 18 32.42 -3.18 -6.11
CA GLY A 18 32.25 -1.84 -5.53
C GLY A 18 31.01 -1.07 -6.00
N ALA A 19 30.26 -1.57 -6.99
CA ALA A 19 28.94 -1.03 -7.31
C ALA A 19 28.01 -1.15 -6.10
N LEU A 20 27.12 -0.20 -5.93
CA LEU A 20 26.21 -0.13 -4.80
C LEU A 20 24.79 -0.48 -5.25
N PRO A 21 24.00 -1.24 -4.45
CA PRO A 21 22.65 -1.59 -4.83
C PRO A 21 21.74 -0.36 -4.70
N LEU A 22 20.66 -0.32 -5.46
CA LEU A 22 19.51 0.51 -5.11
C LEU A 22 18.83 -0.11 -3.89
N ALA A 23 18.46 0.71 -2.90
CA ALA A 23 17.71 0.27 -1.73
C ALA A 23 16.50 -0.58 -2.16
N GLY A 24 16.40 -1.79 -1.63
CA GLY A 24 15.33 -2.73 -1.96
C GLY A 24 15.52 -3.52 -3.25
N SER A 25 16.67 -3.42 -3.93
CA SER A 25 16.95 -4.22 -5.13
C SER A 25 18.39 -4.75 -5.15
N ALA A 26 18.53 -6.08 -5.27
CA ALA A 26 19.82 -6.71 -5.54
C ALA A 26 20.23 -6.59 -7.01
N HIS A 27 19.28 -6.29 -7.91
CA HIS A 27 19.44 -6.31 -9.36
C HIS A 27 19.64 -4.93 -9.98
N VAL A 28 19.20 -3.88 -9.29
CA VAL A 28 19.43 -2.49 -9.68
C VAL A 28 20.63 -1.97 -8.90
N TRP A 29 21.62 -1.40 -9.58
CA TRP A 29 22.83 -0.88 -8.97
C TRP A 29 23.28 0.43 -9.63
N TRP A 30 24.19 1.17 -9.01
CA TRP A 30 24.93 2.27 -9.65
C TRP A 30 26.42 2.16 -9.36
N ASP A 31 27.21 2.79 -10.21
CA ASP A 31 28.61 3.06 -9.89
C ASP A 31 28.66 4.02 -8.68
N ALA A 32 29.58 3.77 -7.75
CA ALA A 32 29.75 4.59 -6.55
C ALA A 32 30.25 6.01 -6.90
N THR A 33 30.70 6.25 -8.14
CA THR A 33 31.16 7.56 -8.60
C THR A 33 30.01 8.56 -8.76
N GLY A 34 30.19 9.78 -8.26
CA GLY A 34 29.25 10.89 -8.46
C GLY A 34 27.99 10.87 -7.58
N VAL A 35 27.78 9.86 -6.74
CA VAL A 35 26.60 9.82 -5.86
C VAL A 35 26.82 10.68 -4.62
N ALA A 36 25.98 11.69 -4.43
CA ALA A 36 26.12 12.60 -3.28
C ALA A 36 25.84 11.92 -1.92
N ARG A 37 25.04 10.84 -1.90
CA ARG A 37 24.66 10.07 -0.68
C ARG A 37 24.48 8.56 -0.95
N PRO A 38 25.55 7.84 -1.30
CA PRO A 38 25.49 6.43 -1.71
C PRO A 38 24.85 5.54 -0.65
N ALA A 39 25.26 5.67 0.61
CA ALA A 39 24.72 4.88 1.71
C ALA A 39 23.21 5.10 1.91
N ALA A 40 22.74 6.34 1.74
CA ALA A 40 21.31 6.63 1.88
C ALA A 40 20.52 5.92 0.77
N LEU A 41 20.97 6.01 -0.47
CA LEU A 41 20.27 5.43 -1.60
C LEU A 41 20.36 3.89 -1.63
N SER A 42 21.38 3.30 -1.00
CA SER A 42 21.62 1.85 -1.02
C SER A 42 21.16 1.06 0.21
N ALA A 43 21.00 1.72 1.36
CA ALA A 43 20.58 1.03 2.58
C ALA A 43 19.13 0.52 2.43
N PRO A 44 18.82 -0.73 2.84
CA PRO A 44 17.45 -1.20 2.91
C PRO A 44 16.58 -0.24 3.74
N ARG A 45 15.40 0.09 3.24
CA ARG A 45 14.44 0.97 3.92
C ARG A 45 13.10 0.27 4.01
N PRO A 46 12.51 0.15 5.21
CA PRO A 46 11.16 -0.38 5.32
C PRO A 46 10.16 0.65 4.79
N ILE A 47 9.08 0.16 4.17
CA ILE A 47 7.99 1.01 3.66
C ILE A 47 7.29 1.72 4.83
N LEU A 48 7.17 1.04 5.98
CA LEU A 48 6.70 1.61 7.24
C LEU A 48 7.59 1.13 8.40
N PRO A 49 7.74 1.91 9.48
CA PRO A 49 8.46 1.47 10.66
C PRO A 49 7.96 0.12 11.19
N GLY A 50 8.88 -0.80 11.46
CA GLY A 50 8.58 -2.13 12.00
C GLY A 50 8.33 -3.22 10.95
N LEU A 51 8.19 -2.89 9.67
CA LEU A 51 8.09 -3.91 8.61
C LEU A 51 9.47 -4.49 8.25
N PRO A 52 9.54 -5.79 7.89
CA PRO A 52 10.78 -6.42 7.43
C PRO A 52 11.29 -5.79 6.13
N VAL A 53 12.61 -5.88 5.92
CA VAL A 53 13.31 -5.37 4.72
C VAL A 53 14.12 -6.45 4.00
N ASP A 54 14.16 -7.64 4.57
CA ASP A 54 14.98 -8.80 4.18
C ASP A 54 14.18 -9.87 3.41
N ARG A 55 12.85 -9.69 3.30
CA ARG A 55 11.96 -10.56 2.54
C ARG A 55 10.83 -9.78 1.86
N PRO A 56 10.17 -10.36 0.84
CA PRO A 56 8.91 -9.82 0.34
C PRO A 56 7.86 -9.71 1.45
N LEU A 57 7.04 -8.67 1.36
CA LEU A 57 5.90 -8.45 2.24
C LEU A 57 4.62 -8.95 1.59
N VAL A 58 3.73 -9.53 2.38
CA VAL A 58 2.42 -10.01 1.91
C VAL A 58 1.34 -9.00 2.26
N MET A 59 0.62 -8.53 1.25
CA MET A 59 -0.51 -7.62 1.40
C MET A 59 -1.82 -8.40 1.18
N GLY A 60 -2.65 -8.53 2.22
CA GLY A 60 -3.93 -9.22 2.18
C GLY A 60 -5.06 -8.29 1.74
N ILE A 61 -5.81 -8.69 0.71
CA ILE A 61 -6.86 -7.86 0.10
C ILE A 61 -8.21 -8.06 0.79
N VAL A 62 -8.81 -6.98 1.29
CA VAL A 62 -10.13 -6.95 1.92
C VAL A 62 -11.06 -6.05 1.10
N ASN A 63 -11.74 -6.66 0.12
CA ASN A 63 -12.74 -5.96 -0.69
C ASN A 63 -14.05 -5.76 0.07
N VAL A 64 -14.53 -4.53 0.18
CA VAL A 64 -15.75 -4.16 0.93
C VAL A 64 -16.91 -3.83 -0.01
N THR A 65 -16.97 -4.49 -1.17
CA THR A 65 -18.06 -4.32 -2.15
C THR A 65 -19.36 -4.96 -1.65
N PRO A 66 -20.54 -4.39 -1.93
CA PRO A 66 -21.85 -4.94 -1.52
C PRO A 66 -22.24 -6.29 -2.16
N ASP A 67 -21.34 -6.97 -2.85
CA ASP A 67 -21.67 -8.15 -3.66
C ASP A 67 -21.70 -9.42 -2.79
N SER A 68 -22.70 -9.51 -1.93
CA SER A 68 -23.44 -10.76 -1.71
C SER A 68 -24.91 -10.41 -1.47
N PHE A 69 -25.79 -11.06 -2.25
CA PHE A 69 -27.25 -10.93 -2.21
C PHE A 69 -27.82 -11.51 -0.90
N SER A 70 -27.46 -10.93 0.23
CA SER A 70 -28.03 -11.26 1.54
C SER A 70 -28.32 -9.96 2.27
N ASP A 71 -29.59 -9.56 2.19
CA ASP A 71 -30.32 -8.68 3.10
C ASP A 71 -29.75 -7.28 3.37
N GLY A 72 -30.17 -6.33 2.53
CA GLY A 72 -30.57 -4.97 2.92
C GLY A 72 -29.68 -4.20 3.92
N GLY A 73 -28.83 -3.32 3.38
CA GLY A 73 -28.43 -2.09 4.05
C GLY A 73 -27.18 -2.18 4.94
N THR A 74 -26.27 -1.23 4.71
CA THR A 74 -25.39 -0.60 5.72
C THR A 74 -25.03 -1.45 6.95
N LEU A 75 -23.76 -1.87 7.03
CA LEU A 75 -23.05 -2.50 8.17
C LEU A 75 -22.94 -4.04 8.17
N GLY A 76 -23.72 -4.78 7.38
CA GLY A 76 -23.63 -6.26 7.34
C GLY A 76 -22.25 -6.81 6.98
N GLY A 77 -21.50 -6.09 6.13
CA GLY A 77 -20.15 -6.49 5.71
C GLY A 77 -19.02 -6.12 6.68
N VAL A 78 -19.25 -5.27 7.68
CA VAL A 78 -18.16 -4.82 8.58
C VAL A 78 -17.64 -5.96 9.46
N PRO A 79 -18.49 -6.74 10.17
CA PRO A 79 -18.01 -7.87 10.95
C PRO A 79 -17.29 -8.92 10.11
N GLU A 80 -17.78 -9.18 8.89
CA GLU A 80 -17.15 -10.12 7.95
C GLU A 80 -15.78 -9.62 7.49
N ALA A 81 -15.66 -8.33 7.15
CA ALA A 81 -14.39 -7.72 6.77
C ALA A 81 -13.37 -7.77 7.91
N VAL A 82 -13.80 -7.53 9.16
CA VAL A 82 -12.94 -7.68 10.35
C VAL A 82 -12.51 -9.14 10.53
N ALA A 83 -13.43 -10.10 10.42
CA ALA A 83 -13.10 -11.53 10.54
C ALA A 83 -12.10 -11.97 9.46
N ARG A 84 -12.27 -11.50 8.21
CA ARG A 84 -11.32 -11.76 7.13
C ARG A 84 -9.96 -11.12 7.37
N ALA A 85 -9.93 -9.89 7.88
CA ALA A 85 -8.69 -9.22 8.28
C ALA A 85 -7.96 -10.02 9.39
N GLN A 86 -8.67 -10.49 10.41
CA GLN A 86 -8.11 -11.34 11.47
C GLN A 86 -7.51 -12.63 10.90
N ALA A 87 -8.24 -13.31 10.00
CA ALA A 87 -7.76 -14.53 9.36
C ALA A 87 -6.51 -14.28 8.52
N MET A 88 -6.46 -13.18 7.77
CA MET A 88 -5.28 -12.79 6.97
C MET A 88 -4.07 -12.49 7.84
N VAL A 89 -4.26 -11.76 8.95
CA VAL A 89 -3.19 -11.48 9.91
C VAL A 89 -2.69 -12.78 10.55
N ALA A 90 -3.60 -13.69 10.94
CA ALA A 90 -3.23 -15.01 11.45
C ALA A 90 -2.47 -15.86 10.43
N ALA A 91 -2.75 -15.68 9.14
CA ALA A 91 -2.03 -16.33 8.04
C ALA A 91 -0.69 -15.67 7.68
N GLY A 92 -0.32 -14.57 8.33
CA GLY A 92 0.96 -13.89 8.12
C GLY A 92 0.94 -12.72 7.14
N ALA A 93 -0.22 -12.09 6.90
CA ALA A 93 -0.28 -10.84 6.16
C ALA A 93 0.46 -9.72 6.90
N ASP A 94 1.40 -9.07 6.21
CA ASP A 94 2.19 -7.94 6.72
C ASP A 94 1.45 -6.61 6.59
N ILE A 95 0.55 -6.50 5.61
CA ILE A 95 -0.28 -5.33 5.31
C ILE A 95 -1.69 -5.81 4.95
N LEU A 96 -2.71 -5.04 5.32
CA LEU A 96 -4.09 -5.24 4.85
C LEU A 96 -4.44 -4.14 3.86
N ASP A 97 -4.99 -4.47 2.70
CA ASP A 97 -5.41 -3.50 1.68
C ASP A 97 -6.93 -3.48 1.55
N ILE A 98 -7.54 -2.34 1.82
CA ILE A 98 -8.99 -2.18 1.86
C ILE A 98 -9.45 -1.48 0.59
N GLY A 99 -10.30 -2.14 -0.19
CA GLY A 99 -10.85 -1.60 -1.44
C GLY A 99 -12.38 -1.46 -1.39
N GLY A 100 -12.89 -0.24 -1.58
CA GLY A 100 -14.33 0.06 -1.57
C GLY A 100 -15.02 0.02 -2.93
N GLU A 101 -14.20 0.02 -3.98
CA GLU A 101 -14.59 0.05 -5.37
C GLU A 101 -13.96 -1.14 -6.10
N SER A 102 -14.73 -1.77 -6.98
CA SER A 102 -14.20 -2.83 -7.85
C SER A 102 -13.45 -2.19 -9.01
N THR A 103 -12.16 -2.50 -9.15
CA THR A 103 -11.35 -2.11 -10.32
C THR A 103 -11.51 -3.06 -11.52
N ARG A 104 -12.48 -4.00 -11.46
CA ARG A 104 -12.75 -4.94 -12.56
C ARG A 104 -13.23 -4.20 -13.82
N PRO A 105 -12.84 -4.65 -15.03
CA PRO A 105 -13.30 -4.05 -16.29
C PRO A 105 -14.83 -4.00 -16.37
N GLY A 106 -15.39 -2.81 -16.58
CA GLY A 106 -16.83 -2.59 -16.72
C GLY A 106 -17.60 -2.34 -15.41
N ALA A 107 -16.92 -2.28 -14.26
CA ALA A 107 -17.55 -1.82 -13.02
C ALA A 107 -17.93 -0.33 -13.13
N ALA A 108 -19.12 0.02 -12.65
CA ALA A 108 -19.54 1.42 -12.58
C ALA A 108 -18.74 2.15 -11.50
N GLU A 109 -18.31 3.37 -11.82
CA GLU A 109 -17.59 4.21 -10.86
C GLU A 109 -18.47 4.52 -9.64
N VAL A 110 -17.92 4.31 -8.46
CA VAL A 110 -18.61 4.56 -7.18
C VAL A 110 -18.34 6.00 -6.76
N PRO A 111 -19.36 6.82 -6.43
CA PRO A 111 -19.14 8.16 -5.89
C PRO A 111 -18.29 8.13 -4.60
N SER A 112 -17.42 9.14 -4.40
CA SER A 112 -16.50 9.19 -3.24
C SER A 112 -17.20 8.97 -1.90
N ASP A 113 -18.34 9.62 -1.66
CA ASP A 113 -19.10 9.48 -0.41
C ASP A 113 -19.57 8.04 -0.17
N ALA A 114 -20.00 7.35 -1.23
CA ALA A 114 -20.43 5.96 -1.14
C ALA A 114 -19.25 5.03 -0.87
N GLU A 115 -18.07 5.31 -1.43
CA GLU A 115 -16.84 4.57 -1.14
C GLU A 115 -16.37 4.80 0.30
N ILE A 116 -16.41 6.04 0.80
CA ILE A 116 -16.09 6.39 2.20
C ILE A 116 -17.00 5.63 3.17
N VAL A 117 -18.31 5.61 2.92
CA VAL A 117 -19.29 4.88 3.75
C VAL A 117 -19.00 3.38 3.78
N ARG A 118 -18.35 2.82 2.76
CA ARG A 118 -17.95 1.40 2.73
C ARG A 118 -16.64 1.16 3.46
N THR A 119 -15.62 1.98 3.25
CA THR A 119 -14.24 1.70 3.68
C THR A 119 -13.93 2.22 5.07
N ALA A 120 -14.33 3.45 5.40
CA ALA A 120 -13.96 4.08 6.67
C ALA A 120 -14.47 3.32 7.90
N PRO A 121 -15.73 2.82 7.95
CA PRO A 121 -16.20 2.02 9.08
C PRO A 121 -15.44 0.69 9.24
N VAL A 122 -15.03 0.06 8.13
CA VAL A 122 -14.25 -1.18 8.17
C VAL A 122 -12.87 -0.93 8.75
N ILE A 123 -12.18 0.11 8.29
CA ILE A 123 -10.85 0.49 8.81
C ILE A 123 -10.94 0.79 10.31
N ALA A 124 -11.92 1.59 10.73
CA ALA A 124 -12.13 1.90 12.14
C ALA A 124 -12.43 0.65 12.98
N ALA A 125 -13.25 -0.28 12.47
CA ALA A 125 -13.58 -1.52 13.16
C ALA A 125 -12.38 -2.48 13.28
N ILE A 126 -11.54 -2.58 12.24
CA ILE A 126 -10.29 -3.36 12.27
C ILE A 126 -9.36 -2.81 13.37
N ARG A 127 -9.24 -1.49 13.48
CA ARG A 127 -8.47 -0.85 14.56
C ARG A 127 -9.09 -1.08 15.93
N ALA A 128 -10.40 -0.94 16.07
CA ALA A 128 -11.11 -1.21 17.33
C ALA A 128 -10.98 -2.68 17.78
N ALA A 129 -10.79 -3.61 16.84
CA ALA A 129 -10.50 -5.02 17.12
C ALA A 129 -9.04 -5.28 17.56
N GLY A 130 -8.22 -4.25 17.73
CA GLY A 130 -6.83 -4.36 18.20
C GLY A 130 -5.83 -4.80 17.12
N ILE A 131 -6.21 -4.79 15.84
CA ILE A 131 -5.32 -5.18 14.75
C ILE A 131 -4.34 -4.03 14.49
N ALA A 132 -3.07 -4.25 14.84
CA ALA A 132 -1.98 -3.30 14.66
C ALA A 132 -1.30 -3.37 13.28
N THR A 133 -1.55 -4.44 12.51
CA THR A 133 -1.04 -4.61 11.14
C THR A 133 -1.32 -3.35 10.32
N PRO A 134 -0.34 -2.82 9.55
CA PRO A 134 -0.56 -1.69 8.69
C PRO A 134 -1.74 -1.87 7.74
N ILE A 135 -2.48 -0.78 7.52
CA ILE A 135 -3.64 -0.75 6.64
C ILE A 135 -3.33 0.17 5.46
N SER A 136 -3.53 -0.35 4.26
CA SER A 136 -3.54 0.36 2.99
C SER A 136 -4.99 0.60 2.55
N ILE A 137 -5.26 1.76 1.94
CA ILE A 137 -6.50 2.04 1.23
C ILE A 137 -6.23 2.01 -0.27
N ASP A 138 -6.92 1.13 -1.00
CA ASP A 138 -6.92 1.07 -2.46
C ASP A 138 -7.94 2.08 -2.99
N THR A 139 -7.45 3.27 -3.35
CA THR A 139 -8.29 4.34 -3.90
C THR A 139 -7.46 5.36 -4.67
N ARG A 140 -8.08 5.95 -5.68
CA ARG A 140 -7.53 7.05 -6.50
C ARG A 140 -8.13 8.42 -6.17
N LYS A 141 -9.04 8.49 -5.19
CA LYS A 141 -9.84 9.68 -4.87
C LYS A 141 -9.32 10.31 -3.59
N ALA A 142 -8.91 11.57 -3.62
CA ALA A 142 -8.26 12.23 -2.50
C ALA A 142 -9.16 12.26 -1.26
N GLY A 143 -10.47 12.50 -1.44
CA GLY A 143 -11.45 12.49 -0.35
C GLY A 143 -11.58 11.12 0.35
N VAL A 144 -11.52 10.02 -0.40
CA VAL A 144 -11.57 8.66 0.17
C VAL A 144 -10.28 8.37 0.93
N ALA A 145 -9.13 8.68 0.34
CA ALA A 145 -7.83 8.53 0.97
C ALA A 145 -7.77 9.30 2.30
N GLN A 146 -8.22 10.55 2.32
CA GLN A 146 -8.24 11.38 3.54
C GLN A 146 -9.14 10.78 4.63
N ALA A 147 -10.34 10.30 4.28
CA ALA A 147 -11.25 9.67 5.22
C ALA A 147 -10.67 8.35 5.79
N ALA A 148 -10.05 7.54 4.94
CA ALA A 148 -9.40 6.29 5.33
C ALA A 148 -8.22 6.51 6.28
N LEU A 149 -7.35 7.49 6.00
CA LEU A 149 -6.26 7.88 6.88
C LEU A 149 -6.79 8.36 8.24
N THR A 150 -7.86 9.16 8.24
CA THR A 150 -8.53 9.60 9.47
C THR A 150 -9.11 8.44 10.26
N ALA A 151 -9.62 7.40 9.59
CA ALA A 151 -10.12 6.17 10.22
C ALA A 151 -9.02 5.24 10.75
N GLY A 152 -7.75 5.47 10.38
CA GLY A 152 -6.59 4.72 10.88
C GLY A 152 -5.82 3.91 9.83
N ALA A 153 -6.00 4.18 8.54
CA ALA A 153 -5.10 3.70 7.49
C ALA A 153 -3.70 4.33 7.60
N ASN A 154 -2.71 3.69 6.98
CA ASN A 154 -1.31 4.11 6.98
C ASN A 154 -0.77 4.39 5.59
N ILE A 155 -1.29 3.71 4.56
CA ILE A 155 -0.80 3.76 3.19
C ILE A 155 -1.96 4.11 2.27
N VAL A 156 -1.70 4.94 1.25
CA VAL A 156 -2.60 5.13 0.11
C VAL A 156 -2.02 4.35 -1.06
N ASN A 157 -2.75 3.35 -1.54
CA ASN A 157 -2.43 2.57 -2.72
C ASN A 157 -3.22 3.13 -3.90
N ASP A 158 -2.62 4.07 -4.61
CA ASP A 158 -3.25 4.74 -5.75
C ASP A 158 -2.65 4.22 -7.07
N VAL A 159 -3.44 3.43 -7.79
CA VAL A 159 -3.08 2.86 -9.11
C VAL A 159 -2.85 3.94 -10.18
N SER A 160 -3.34 5.17 -9.99
CA SER A 160 -3.08 6.31 -10.87
C SER A 160 -1.77 7.03 -10.57
N ALA A 161 -1.04 6.60 -9.54
CA ALA A 161 0.18 7.27 -9.07
C ALA A 161 -0.06 8.75 -8.71
N LEU A 162 -1.16 9.04 -8.00
CA LEU A 162 -1.56 10.38 -7.54
C LEU A 162 -1.88 11.35 -8.68
N SER A 163 -2.21 10.84 -9.87
CA SER A 163 -2.50 11.68 -11.04
C SER A 163 -4.00 11.86 -11.32
N TRP A 164 -4.87 11.09 -10.67
CA TRP A 164 -6.31 11.14 -10.90
C TRP A 164 -6.98 12.35 -10.24
N ASP A 165 -6.64 12.62 -8.97
CA ASP A 165 -7.19 13.69 -8.14
C ASP A 165 -6.04 14.35 -7.33
N PRO A 166 -5.19 15.17 -7.98
CA PRO A 166 -3.92 15.66 -7.44
C PRO A 166 -4.02 16.86 -6.49
#